data_AF-A0AAE6TVQ9-F1
#
_entry.id   AF-A0AAE6TVQ9-F1
#
_cell.length_a   1.000
_cell.length_b   1.000
_cell.length_c   1.000
_cell.angle_alpha   90.00
_cell.angle_beta   90.00
_cell.angle_gamma   90.00
#
_symmetry.space_group_name_H-M   'P 1'
#
loop_
_entity.id
_entity.type
_entity.pdbx_description
1 polymer ?
#
loop_
_entity_poly.entity_id
_entity_poly.type
_entity_poly.pdbx_seq_one_letter_code
_entity_poly.pdbx_strand_id
1 'polypeptide(L)'
;MALPRRLSAGRAEDASLPTVLIYGHGEVVTGVPEKWPAGLPPFRMTERDGCWHGRGTADTKGRHSVNFTARKVVLAVNGKLGFDLKGLMFLTPRSFIRADRKMRPATASRAPPCRREPALNAPPPRRKARRNGRAAGSSAPCPWCCAAARPRTARAWAA
;
A
#
# COMPACT_ATOMS: atom_id res chain seq x y z
N MET A 1 -12.03 -24.63 12.34
CA MET A 1 -11.16 -24.08 11.27
C MET A 1 -10.52 -22.80 11.81
N ALA A 2 -9.19 -22.75 11.98
CA ALA A 2 -8.53 -21.59 12.59
C ALA A 2 -8.60 -20.35 11.69
N LEU A 3 -8.88 -19.19 12.28
CA LEU A 3 -8.83 -17.92 11.56
C LEU A 3 -7.40 -17.66 11.06
N PRO A 4 -7.23 -17.07 9.86
CA PRO A 4 -5.91 -16.77 9.34
C PRO A 4 -5.17 -15.79 10.27
N ARG A 5 -3.85 -15.96 10.39
CA ARG A 5 -2.98 -15.02 11.13
C ARG A 5 -3.14 -13.63 10.53
N ARG A 6 -3.75 -12.74 11.32
CA ARG A 6 -4.10 -11.39 10.94
C ARG A 6 -4.03 -10.48 12.15
N LEU A 7 -3.75 -9.20 11.90
CA LEU A 7 -3.89 -8.12 12.86
C LEU A 7 -5.11 -7.30 12.48
N SER A 8 -5.96 -6.96 13.45
CA SER A 8 -7.10 -6.07 13.25
C SER A 8 -7.06 -4.92 14.24
N ALA A 9 -7.46 -3.74 13.79
CA ALA A 9 -7.63 -2.55 14.62
C ALA A 9 -8.88 -1.80 14.17
N GLY A 10 -9.45 -0.98 15.05
CA GLY A 10 -10.63 -0.19 14.73
C GLY A 10 -10.59 1.17 15.40
N ARG A 11 -11.29 2.14 14.83
CA ARG A 11 -11.69 3.38 15.48
C ARG A 11 -13.13 3.66 15.10
N ALA A 12 -14.01 3.59 16.09
CA ALA A 12 -15.40 4.02 15.94
C ALA A 12 -15.51 5.49 16.30
N GLU A 13 -16.32 6.23 15.57
CA GLU A 13 -16.74 7.60 15.87
C GLU A 13 -18.23 7.65 16.18
N ASP A 14 -19.06 7.09 15.29
CA ASP A 14 -20.51 7.07 15.44
C ASP A 14 -21.12 5.96 14.56
N ALA A 15 -22.11 5.23 15.09
CA ALA A 15 -22.72 4.09 14.41
C ALA A 15 -23.53 4.46 13.15
N SER A 16 -23.92 5.73 13.00
CA SER A 16 -24.60 6.27 11.82
C SER A 16 -23.65 6.62 10.67
N LEU A 17 -22.34 6.69 10.93
CA LEU A 17 -21.34 7.03 9.92
C LEU A 17 -20.93 5.82 9.08
N PRO A 18 -20.52 6.03 7.82
CA PRO A 18 -20.00 4.95 6.99
C PRO A 18 -18.72 4.35 7.60
N THR A 19 -18.51 3.05 7.41
CA THR A 19 -17.26 2.38 7.79
C THR A 19 -16.33 2.22 6.59
N VAL A 20 -15.11 2.72 6.72
CA VAL A 20 -14.01 2.56 5.75
C VAL A 20 -13.07 1.44 6.19
N LEU A 21 -12.75 0.53 5.27
CA LEU A 21 -11.82 -0.58 5.50
C LEU A 21 -10.44 -0.33 4.87
N ILE A 22 -9.42 -0.25 5.71
CA ILE A 22 -8.01 -0.32 5.31
C ILE A 22 -7.56 -1.78 5.47
N TYR A 23 -7.41 -2.51 4.37
CA TYR A 23 -6.90 -3.89 4.41
C TYR A 23 -5.60 -4.07 3.63
N GLY A 24 -4.80 -5.09 3.91
CA GLY A 24 -3.61 -5.41 3.12
C GLY A 24 -2.83 -6.56 3.71
N HIS A 25 -1.52 -6.62 3.45
CA HIS A 25 -0.64 -7.61 4.06
C HIS A 25 0.66 -7.01 4.59
N GLY A 26 1.24 -7.65 5.62
CA GLY A 26 2.44 -7.17 6.31
C GLY A 26 3.73 -7.80 5.81
N GLU A 27 3.64 -9.02 5.26
CA GLU A 27 4.78 -9.75 4.72
C GLU A 27 5.27 -9.18 3.39
N VAL A 28 6.49 -9.56 3.02
CA VAL A 28 7.11 -9.26 1.73
C VAL A 28 7.68 -10.53 1.14
N VAL A 29 7.81 -10.57 -0.19
CA VAL A 29 8.56 -11.65 -0.86
C VAL A 29 10.04 -11.60 -0.48
N THR A 30 10.72 -12.73 -0.61
CA THR A 30 12.16 -12.86 -0.34
C THR A 30 12.98 -11.81 -1.09
N GLY A 31 13.90 -11.16 -0.39
CA GLY A 31 14.87 -10.24 -0.97
C GLY A 31 16.09 -11.02 -1.43
N VAL A 32 16.12 -11.44 -2.70
CA VAL A 32 17.25 -12.13 -3.32
C VAL A 32 18.23 -11.08 -3.85
N PRO A 33 19.36 -10.77 -3.18
CA PRO A 33 20.21 -9.62 -3.49
C PRO A 33 20.73 -9.60 -4.93
N GLU A 34 21.02 -10.78 -5.49
CA GLU A 34 21.55 -10.97 -6.84
C GLU A 34 20.56 -10.55 -7.93
N LYS A 35 19.27 -10.44 -7.58
CA LYS A 35 18.20 -9.98 -8.48
C LYS A 35 17.97 -8.48 -8.40
N TRP A 36 18.73 -7.76 -7.59
CA TRP A 36 18.63 -6.31 -7.45
C TRP A 36 19.76 -5.61 -8.20
N PRO A 37 19.50 -4.40 -8.74
CA PRO A 37 20.55 -3.58 -9.31
C PRO A 37 21.65 -3.28 -8.29
N ALA A 38 22.89 -3.13 -8.77
CA ALA A 38 23.99 -2.67 -7.95
C ALA A 38 23.63 -1.37 -7.21
N GLY A 39 24.02 -1.27 -5.93
CA GLY A 39 23.71 -0.14 -5.07
C GLY A 39 22.28 -0.08 -4.52
N LEU A 40 21.41 -1.05 -4.84
CA LEU A 40 20.03 -1.14 -4.32
C LEU A 40 19.79 -2.43 -3.51
N PRO A 41 20.32 -2.53 -2.28
CA PRO A 41 20.02 -3.65 -1.39
C PRO A 41 18.52 -3.81 -1.12
N PRO A 42 17.95 -5.03 -1.16
CA PRO A 42 16.51 -5.25 -1.04
C PRO A 42 15.89 -4.69 0.25
N PHE A 43 16.56 -4.83 1.39
CA PHE A 43 15.99 -4.49 2.69
C PHE A 43 16.47 -3.14 3.23
N ARG A 44 17.19 -2.35 2.43
CA ARG A 44 17.54 -0.97 2.76
C ARG A 44 16.84 -0.05 1.77
N MET A 45 15.97 0.80 2.30
CA MET A 45 15.26 1.78 1.50
C MET A 45 16.25 2.82 0.98
N THR A 46 16.35 2.92 -0.35
CA THR A 46 17.33 3.75 -1.03
C THR A 46 16.61 4.64 -2.05
N GLU A 47 16.87 5.93 -2.01
CA GLU A 47 16.36 6.86 -3.03
C GLU A 47 17.30 6.83 -4.24
N ARG A 48 16.73 6.68 -5.45
CA ARG A 48 17.48 6.79 -6.71
C ARG A 48 16.55 7.29 -7.80
N ASP A 49 17.01 8.30 -8.52
CA ASP A 49 16.29 8.96 -9.62
C ASP A 49 14.91 9.51 -9.20
N GLY A 50 14.81 10.02 -7.97
CA GLY A 50 13.55 10.49 -7.43
C GLY A 50 12.56 9.36 -7.22
N CYS A 51 13.01 8.13 -6.92
CA CYS A 51 12.17 7.00 -6.52
C CYS A 51 12.75 6.27 -5.32
N TRP A 52 11.88 5.92 -4.36
CA TRP A 52 12.25 5.05 -3.24
C TRP A 52 12.23 3.58 -3.64
N HIS A 53 13.40 2.95 -3.59
CA HIS A 53 13.61 1.51 -3.84
C HIS A 53 13.74 0.77 -2.52
N GLY A 54 13.07 -0.38 -2.42
CA GLY A 54 13.10 -1.22 -1.24
C GLY A 54 12.03 -2.30 -1.31
N ARG A 55 12.34 -3.48 -0.78
CA ARG A 55 11.43 -4.61 -0.75
C ARG A 55 10.27 -4.26 0.18
N GLY A 56 9.07 -4.25 -0.40
CA GLY A 56 7.85 -3.93 0.33
C GLY A 56 7.41 -2.47 0.24
N THR A 57 8.22 -1.58 -0.34
CA THR A 57 7.88 -0.15 -0.46
C THR A 57 6.63 0.05 -1.32
N ALA A 58 6.58 -0.55 -2.52
CA ALA A 58 5.40 -0.48 -3.40
C ALA A 58 4.28 -1.45 -3.00
N ASP A 59 4.64 -2.66 -2.55
CA ASP A 59 3.71 -3.75 -2.22
C ASP A 59 4.06 -4.29 -0.83
N THR A 60 3.51 -3.73 0.25
CA THR A 60 2.41 -2.75 0.34
C THR A 60 2.69 -1.58 1.29
N LYS A 61 3.86 -1.56 1.93
CA LYS A 61 4.16 -0.74 3.11
C LYS A 61 4.03 0.75 2.85
N GLY A 62 4.43 1.23 1.66
CA GLY A 62 4.28 2.63 1.28
C GLY A 62 2.82 3.06 1.34
N ARG A 63 1.90 2.29 0.75
CA ARG A 63 0.47 2.57 0.76
C ARG A 63 -0.13 2.59 2.17
N HIS A 64 0.26 1.65 3.02
CA HIS A 64 -0.16 1.66 4.42
C HIS A 64 0.36 2.89 5.17
N SER A 65 1.61 3.26 4.93
CA SER A 65 2.24 4.42 5.56
C SER A 65 1.50 5.70 5.20
N VAL A 66 1.13 5.90 3.93
CA VAL A 66 0.31 7.05 3.50
C VAL A 66 -1.00 7.13 4.26
N ASN A 67 -1.75 6.03 4.27
CA ASN A 67 -3.09 6.03 4.84
C ASN A 67 -3.04 6.27 6.36
N PHE A 68 -2.04 5.71 7.05
CA PHE A 68 -1.86 5.95 8.48
C PHE A 68 -1.36 7.36 8.79
N THR A 69 -0.47 7.92 7.97
CA THR A 69 -0.02 9.31 8.13
C THR A 69 -1.15 10.30 7.85
N ALA A 70 -1.89 10.12 6.76
CA ALA A 70 -3.05 10.96 6.44
C ALA A 70 -4.09 10.95 7.56
N ARG A 71 -4.39 9.77 8.13
CA ARG A 71 -5.25 9.64 9.31
C ARG A 71 -4.72 10.44 10.50
N LYS A 72 -3.42 10.32 10.83
CA LYS A 72 -2.82 11.06 11.95
C LYS A 72 -2.98 12.58 11.75
N VAL A 73 -2.71 13.07 10.54
CA VAL A 73 -2.84 14.49 10.20
C VAL A 73 -4.29 14.95 10.31
N VAL A 74 -5.24 14.22 9.73
CA VAL A 74 -6.68 14.59 9.80
C VAL A 74 -7.16 14.62 11.25
N LEU A 75 -6.74 13.66 12.07
CA LEU A 75 -7.09 13.66 13.50
C LEU A 75 -6.49 14.84 14.25
N ALA A 76 -5.26 15.22 13.94
CA ALA A 76 -4.60 16.36 14.57
C ALA A 76 -5.29 17.69 14.24
N VAL A 77 -5.75 17.85 12.99
CA VAL A 77 -6.37 19.11 12.53
C VAL A 77 -7.85 19.18 12.87
N ASN A 78 -8.61 18.10 12.66
CA ASN A 78 -10.07 18.13 12.75
C ASN A 78 -10.63 17.48 14.04
N GLY A 79 -9.81 16.78 14.82
CA GLY A 79 -10.23 15.96 15.97
C GLY A 79 -11.00 14.68 15.60
N LYS A 80 -11.52 14.58 14.37
CA LYS A 80 -12.31 13.45 13.86
C LYS A 80 -12.02 13.15 12.39
N LEU A 81 -12.34 11.93 11.96
CA LEU A 81 -12.21 11.45 10.59
C LEU A 81 -13.48 11.69 9.76
N GLY A 82 -14.65 11.70 10.40
CA GLY A 82 -15.95 11.72 9.73
C GLY A 82 -16.41 10.34 9.25
N PHE A 83 -15.79 9.26 9.74
CA PHE A 83 -16.13 7.87 9.41
C PHE A 83 -15.54 6.89 10.42
N ASP A 84 -16.17 5.73 10.53
CA ASP A 84 -15.63 4.58 11.25
C ASP A 84 -14.49 3.94 10.45
N LEU A 85 -13.39 3.61 11.11
CA LEU A 85 -12.24 2.99 10.46
C LEU A 85 -12.03 1.57 10.96
N LYS A 86 -11.95 0.61 10.06
CA LYS A 86 -11.48 -0.76 10.34
C LYS A 86 -10.17 -1.01 9.60
N GLY A 87 -9.19 -1.55 10.32
CA GLY A 87 -7.89 -1.96 9.81
C GLY A 87 -7.77 -3.48 9.84
N LEU A 88 -7.34 -4.09 8.73
CA LEU A 88 -7.13 -5.54 8.64
C LEU A 88 -5.84 -5.89 7.89
N MET A 89 -4.85 -6.41 8.61
CA MET A 89 -3.57 -6.79 8.04
C MET A 89 -3.39 -8.30 8.08
N PHE A 90 -3.25 -8.91 6.91
CA PHE A 90 -2.87 -10.32 6.80
C PHE A 90 -1.36 -10.46 6.99
N LEU A 91 -0.94 -11.52 7.68
CA LEU A 91 0.48 -11.75 7.98
C LEU A 91 1.07 -12.94 7.22
N THR A 92 0.29 -13.50 6.29
CA THR A 92 0.73 -14.62 5.45
C THR A 92 0.18 -14.46 4.04
N PRO A 93 0.98 -14.70 2.98
CA PRO A 93 0.57 -14.44 1.59
C PRO A 93 -0.68 -15.20 1.18
N ARG A 94 -0.77 -16.46 1.63
CA ARG A 94 -1.88 -17.36 1.30
C ARG A 94 -3.20 -16.88 1.89
N SER A 95 -3.16 -16.26 3.07
CA SER A 95 -4.36 -15.72 3.70
C SER A 95 -4.82 -14.44 3.01
N PHE A 96 -3.88 -13.55 2.65
CA PHE A 96 -4.19 -12.32 1.94
C PHE A 96 -4.81 -12.61 0.58
N ILE A 97 -4.17 -13.44 -0.26
CA ILE A 97 -4.66 -13.74 -1.63
C ILE A 97 -6.07 -14.36 -1.59
N ARG A 98 -6.31 -15.28 -0.65
CA ARG A 98 -7.63 -15.92 -0.48
C ARG A 98 -8.70 -14.91 -0.06
N ALA A 99 -8.36 -13.99 0.85
CA ALA A 99 -9.29 -13.00 1.36
C ALA A 99 -9.53 -11.89 0.31
N ASP A 100 -8.48 -11.37 -0.32
CA ASP A 100 -8.55 -10.36 -1.37
C ASP A 100 -9.45 -10.82 -2.53
N ARG A 101 -9.32 -12.09 -2.98
CA ARG A 101 -10.19 -12.64 -4.02
C ARG A 101 -11.68 -12.64 -3.65
N LYS A 102 -12.00 -12.78 -2.36
CA LYS A 102 -13.38 -12.73 -1.85
C LYS A 102 -13.89 -11.30 -1.68
N MET A 103 -13.01 -10.38 -1.34
CA MET A 103 -13.34 -8.97 -1.08
C MET A 103 -13.37 -8.12 -2.36
N ARG A 104 -12.76 -8.59 -3.45
CA ARG A 104 -12.70 -7.85 -4.72
C ARG A 104 -14.05 -7.97 -5.46
N PRO A 105 -14.71 -6.85 -5.83
CA PRO A 105 -15.94 -6.92 -6.61
C PRO A 105 -15.66 -7.51 -8.01
N ALA A 106 -16.59 -8.33 -8.53
CA ALA A 106 -16.47 -9.05 -9.80
C ALA A 106 -16.27 -8.15 -11.05
N THR A 107 -16.42 -6.83 -10.91
CA THR A 107 -16.34 -5.84 -12.00
C THR A 107 -14.96 -5.17 -12.16
N ALA A 108 -13.92 -5.66 -11.46
CA ALA A 108 -12.58 -5.06 -11.48
C ALA A 108 -11.81 -5.22 -12.81
N SER A 109 -12.36 -5.88 -13.83
CA SER A 109 -11.66 -6.15 -15.10
C SER A 109 -11.81 -5.07 -16.19
N ARG A 110 -12.63 -4.02 -15.98
CA ARG A 110 -12.98 -3.07 -17.07
C ARG A 110 -13.03 -1.58 -16.70
N ALA A 111 -12.40 -1.14 -15.61
CA ALA A 111 -12.39 0.30 -15.25
C ALA A 111 -11.17 1.05 -15.87
N PRO A 112 -11.38 2.19 -16.57
CA PRO A 112 -10.28 3.09 -16.95
C PRO A 112 -9.57 3.66 -15.71
N PRO A 113 -8.31 4.13 -15.85
CA PRO A 113 -7.51 4.54 -14.70
C PRO A 113 -8.13 5.80 -14.07
N CYS A 114 -8.36 5.75 -12.76
CA CYS A 114 -8.85 6.87 -11.95
C CYS A 114 -10.36 7.19 -12.07
N ARG A 115 -11.20 6.33 -11.48
CA ARG A 115 -12.39 6.73 -10.67
C ARG A 115 -13.09 5.48 -10.14
N ARG A 116 -12.74 5.02 -8.93
CA ARG A 116 -13.64 4.28 -8.00
C ARG A 116 -13.08 4.37 -6.56
N GLU A 117 -13.92 4.75 -5.60
CA GLU A 117 -13.71 4.73 -4.13
C GLU A 117 -14.28 3.44 -3.48
N PRO A 118 -14.02 3.14 -2.18
CA PRO A 118 -12.81 3.41 -1.42
C PRO A 118 -12.32 2.11 -0.75
N ALA A 119 -11.82 1.16 -1.52
CA ALA A 119 -10.77 0.30 -0.99
C ALA A 119 -9.47 1.09 -1.12
N LEU A 120 -9.09 1.85 -0.08
CA LEU A 120 -7.84 2.62 -0.03
C LEU A 120 -6.59 1.79 -0.36
N ASN A 121 -6.74 0.46 -0.35
CA ASN A 121 -5.71 -0.53 -0.56
C ASN A 121 -6.00 -1.58 -1.64
N ALA A 122 -6.76 -1.26 -2.68
CA ALA A 122 -6.80 -2.15 -3.85
C ALA A 122 -5.40 -2.21 -4.50
N PRO A 123 -4.78 -3.39 -4.70
CA PRO A 123 -3.51 -3.49 -5.42
C PRO A 123 -3.70 -3.01 -6.87
N PRO A 124 -2.70 -2.33 -7.48
CA PRO A 124 -2.81 -1.88 -8.85
C PRO A 124 -3.04 -3.06 -9.81
N PRO A 125 -3.71 -2.85 -10.96
CA PRO A 125 -3.80 -3.88 -11.98
C PRO A 125 -2.39 -4.32 -12.37
N ARG A 126 -2.16 -5.64 -12.46
CA ARG A 126 -0.90 -6.20 -12.94
C ARG A 126 -0.72 -5.80 -14.41
N ARG A 127 -0.11 -4.65 -14.69
CA ARG A 127 0.46 -4.39 -16.01
C ARG A 127 1.54 -5.45 -16.21
N LYS A 128 1.34 -6.38 -17.15
CA LYS A 128 2.47 -7.13 -17.70
C LYS A 128 3.37 -6.09 -18.34
N ALA A 129 4.49 -5.77 -17.70
CA ALA A 129 5.54 -5.02 -18.34
C ALA A 129 5.85 -5.73 -19.66
N ARG A 130 5.75 -5.01 -20.78
CA ARG A 130 6.11 -5.55 -22.09
C ARG A 130 7.57 -6.00 -21.99
N ARG A 131 7.79 -7.23 -22.43
CA ARG A 131 8.85 -8.14 -22.00
C ARG A 131 10.11 -7.92 -22.86
N ASN A 132 11.15 -7.30 -22.31
CA ASN A 132 12.53 -7.56 -22.74
C ASN A 132 13.19 -8.46 -21.68
N GLY A 133 12.98 -9.77 -21.82
CA GLY A 133 13.95 -10.82 -21.48
C GLY A 133 14.43 -11.05 -20.04
N ARG A 134 14.09 -10.26 -19.01
CA ARG A 134 14.50 -10.56 -17.62
C ARG A 134 13.32 -10.42 -16.65
N ALA A 135 13.09 -11.45 -15.83
CA ALA A 135 12.04 -11.46 -14.82
C ALA A 135 12.35 -10.42 -13.73
N ALA A 136 11.85 -9.20 -13.90
CA ALA A 136 11.90 -8.16 -12.88
C ALA A 136 10.87 -8.48 -11.78
N GLY A 137 11.35 -9.05 -10.68
CA GLY A 137 10.54 -9.27 -9.49
C GLY A 137 10.24 -7.94 -8.77
N SER A 138 9.04 -7.39 -8.93
CA SER A 138 8.46 -6.28 -8.14
C SER A 138 9.40 -5.10 -7.82
N SER A 139 10.40 -4.85 -8.67
CA SER A 139 11.34 -3.72 -8.58
C SER A 139 10.82 -2.47 -9.28
N ALA A 140 9.66 -2.54 -9.93
CA ALA A 140 9.03 -1.38 -10.54
C ALA A 140 8.58 -0.40 -9.44
N PRO A 141 9.10 0.84 -9.43
CA PRO A 141 8.72 1.80 -8.42
C PRO A 141 7.24 2.19 -8.61
N CYS A 142 6.50 2.26 -7.52
CA CYS A 142 5.14 2.80 -7.54
C CYS A 142 5.22 4.31 -7.82
N PRO A 143 4.35 4.90 -8.66
CA PRO A 143 4.37 6.33 -8.95
C PRO A 143 4.37 7.21 -7.70
N TRP A 144 3.72 6.75 -6.63
CA TRP A 144 3.72 7.42 -5.33
C TRP A 144 5.09 7.36 -4.63
N CYS A 145 5.79 6.21 -4.70
CA CYS A 145 7.17 6.08 -4.21
C CYS A 145 8.16 6.98 -4.98
N CYS A 146 7.82 7.35 -6.21
CA CYS A 146 8.58 8.36 -6.96
C CYS A 146 8.18 9.79 -6.58
N ALA A 147 6.89 10.08 -6.44
CA ALA A 147 6.44 11.41 -6.06
C ALA A 147 6.94 11.85 -4.67
N ALA A 148 7.04 10.91 -3.71
CA ALA A 148 7.51 11.18 -2.35
C ALA A 148 9.05 11.30 -2.22
N ALA A 149 9.83 10.82 -3.20
CA ALA A 149 11.29 10.91 -3.20
C ALA A 149 11.81 12.23 -3.77
N ARG A 150 10.98 12.95 -4.54
CA ARG A 150 11.38 14.26 -5.06
C ARG A 150 11.45 15.27 -3.91
N PRO A 151 12.55 16.02 -3.76
CA PRO A 151 12.60 17.12 -2.82
C PRO A 151 11.58 18.17 -3.26
N ARG A 152 10.41 18.18 -2.61
CA ARG A 152 9.59 19.39 -2.55
C ARG A 152 10.29 20.30 -1.56
N THR A 153 10.59 21.52 -1.99
CA THR A 153 11.10 22.60 -1.15
C THR A 153 10.48 22.53 0.25
N ALA A 154 11.33 22.45 1.27
CA ALA A 154 10.99 22.18 2.66
C ALA A 154 10.24 23.34 3.35
N ARG A 155 9.09 23.77 2.80
CA ARG A 155 8.27 24.87 3.36
C ARG A 155 6.84 24.49 3.73
N ALA A 156 6.45 23.21 3.69
CA ALA A 156 5.04 22.83 3.90
C ALA A 156 4.77 21.84 5.06
N TRP A 157 5.74 21.56 5.94
CA TRP A 157 5.57 20.63 7.06
C TRP A 157 6.05 21.19 8.41
N ALA A 158 5.91 22.51 8.59
CA ALA A 158 6.05 23.16 9.89
C ALA A 158 4.81 24.01 10.15
N ALA A 159 3.81 23.39 10.77
CA ALA A 159 2.74 24.00 11.57
C ALA A 159 2.02 22.85 12.30
#